data_AF-A0A9W4H263-F1
#
_entry.id   AF-A0A9W4H263-F1
#
_cell.length_a   1.000
_cell.length_b   1.000
_cell.length_c   1.000
_cell.angle_alpha   90.00
_cell.angle_beta   90.00
_cell.angle_gamma   90.00
#
_symmetry.space_group_name_H-M   'P 1'
#
loop_
_entity.id
_entity.type
_entity.pdbx_description
1 polymer ?
#
loop_
_entity_poly.entity_id
_entity_poly.type
_entity_poly.pdbx_seq_one_letter_code
_entity_poly.pdbx_strand_id
1 'polypeptide(L)'
;MTAPFTLTRNPNELGDRDAMGLPPTLVTRLEPEAVARAVQRLRELTPQKLVEVLESPTAAIAERYAAGTLLALAGDPRIDPFDPVMVDVPGEVVRLGLSTEELERVVERWRPVGVIREWIEKETPEYDIRLADFRIARFPVTNHEYRVFAAESGTPWLPTSWTFGTYPLELANHPVWTVPAEAADAYAAWLSARTGRRFRLPTEAEWEYAAGGGDGREYPWGATFETDRANTVEHGPLRTSPVGAFPAGRSPFGVDDMAGNVEEYVADEYAPYPGGSVVDDDLRRETGGYRVARGGSFTRFGDLARCRRRHGRYGKAIYAMGFRLAETP
;
A
#
# COMPACT_ATOMS: atom_id res chain seq x y z
N MET A 1 -1.37 -11.01 -23.19
CA MET A 1 -1.87 -9.62 -23.20
C MET A 1 -3.36 -9.68 -22.92
N THR A 2 -3.76 -9.44 -21.68
CA THR A 2 -5.15 -9.12 -21.33
C THR A 2 -5.54 -7.82 -22.04
N ALA A 3 -6.79 -7.73 -22.53
CA ALA A 3 -7.26 -6.50 -23.17
C ALA A 3 -7.05 -5.30 -22.23
N PRO A 4 -6.69 -4.11 -22.75
CA PRO A 4 -6.51 -2.93 -21.92
C PRO A 4 -7.82 -2.63 -21.18
N PHE A 5 -7.75 -2.53 -19.86
CA PHE A 5 -8.87 -2.11 -19.04
C PHE A 5 -9.31 -0.73 -19.51
N THR A 6 -10.56 -0.60 -19.96
CA THR A 6 -11.13 0.68 -20.35
C THR A 6 -12.40 0.88 -19.52
N LEU A 7 -12.38 1.87 -18.63
CA LEU A 7 -13.57 2.29 -17.91
C LEU A 7 -14.40 3.23 -18.77
N THR A 8 -15.71 3.08 -18.70
CA THR A 8 -16.66 3.88 -19.51
C THR A 8 -17.03 5.22 -18.86
N ARG A 9 -16.74 5.39 -17.56
CA ARG A 9 -17.09 6.55 -16.73
C ARG A 9 -16.07 6.73 -15.60
N ASN A 10 -16.21 7.82 -14.84
CA ASN A 10 -15.43 8.06 -13.63
C ASN A 10 -15.58 6.87 -12.65
N PRO A 11 -14.47 6.25 -12.17
CA PRO A 11 -14.49 5.18 -11.18
C PRO A 11 -15.35 5.45 -9.94
N ASN A 12 -15.44 6.72 -9.52
CA ASN A 12 -16.21 7.12 -8.34
C ASN A 12 -17.73 7.11 -8.57
N GLU A 13 -18.20 7.00 -9.80
CA GLU A 13 -19.62 6.86 -10.15
C GLU A 13 -20.02 5.41 -10.43
N LEU A 14 -19.05 4.49 -10.44
CA LEU A 14 -19.24 3.08 -10.71
C LEU A 14 -19.45 2.28 -9.42
N GLY A 15 -20.09 1.11 -9.58
CA GLY A 15 -20.06 0.08 -8.54
C GLY A 15 -18.66 -0.52 -8.41
N ASP A 16 -18.32 -1.06 -7.23
CA ASP A 16 -16.96 -1.46 -6.91
C ASP A 16 -16.33 -2.40 -7.96
N ARG A 17 -17.08 -3.40 -8.44
CA ARG A 17 -16.58 -4.33 -9.48
C ARG A 17 -16.28 -3.65 -10.82
N ASP A 18 -17.14 -2.73 -11.24
CA ASP A 18 -16.96 -1.99 -12.50
C ASP A 18 -15.80 -1.00 -12.37
N ALA A 19 -15.66 -0.34 -11.22
CA ALA A 19 -14.54 0.55 -10.91
C ALA A 19 -13.19 -0.20 -10.90
N MET A 20 -13.19 -1.50 -10.56
CA MET A 20 -12.05 -2.40 -10.68
C MET A 20 -11.81 -2.92 -12.11
N GLY A 21 -12.65 -2.54 -13.09
CA GLY A 21 -12.59 -3.05 -14.46
C GLY A 21 -12.87 -4.55 -14.58
N LEU A 22 -13.57 -5.15 -13.61
CA LEU A 22 -13.88 -6.58 -13.62
C LEU A 22 -15.16 -6.87 -14.41
N PRO A 23 -15.23 -8.00 -15.15
CA PRO A 23 -16.47 -8.45 -15.77
C PRO A 23 -17.54 -8.80 -14.71
N PRO A 24 -18.81 -8.88 -15.13
CA PRO A 24 -19.90 -9.33 -14.24
C PRO A 24 -19.76 -10.81 -13.83
N THR A 25 -18.93 -11.58 -14.55
CA THR A 25 -18.64 -12.98 -14.24
C THR A 25 -17.48 -13.14 -13.26
N LEU A 26 -17.35 -14.35 -12.70
CA LEU A 26 -16.24 -14.72 -11.83
C LEU A 26 -14.89 -14.48 -12.53
N VAL A 27 -13.93 -13.94 -11.77
CA VAL A 27 -12.53 -13.79 -12.19
C VAL A 27 -11.66 -14.50 -11.16
N THR A 28 -10.81 -15.38 -11.65
CA THR A 28 -9.77 -16.06 -10.87
C THR A 28 -8.42 -15.70 -11.48
N ARG A 29 -7.52 -15.13 -10.67
CA ARG A 29 -6.14 -14.78 -11.11
C ARG A 29 -5.09 -15.62 -10.44
N LEU A 30 -5.31 -15.92 -9.17
CA LEU A 30 -4.50 -16.86 -8.43
C LEU A 30 -5.15 -18.23 -8.54
N GLU A 31 -4.63 -19.08 -9.42
CA GLU A 31 -5.19 -20.39 -9.71
C GLU A 31 -5.19 -21.30 -8.46
N PRO A 32 -6.36 -21.75 -7.96
CA PRO A 32 -6.45 -22.53 -6.74
C PRO A 32 -5.61 -23.81 -6.77
N GLU A 33 -5.56 -24.48 -7.92
CA GLU A 33 -4.76 -25.69 -8.07
C GLU A 33 -3.24 -25.41 -8.00
N ALA A 34 -2.80 -24.26 -8.52
CA ALA A 34 -1.40 -23.87 -8.46
C ALA A 34 -0.97 -23.58 -7.02
N VAL A 35 -1.82 -22.87 -6.27
CA VAL A 35 -1.61 -22.62 -4.83
C VAL A 35 -1.63 -23.94 -4.06
N ALA A 36 -2.61 -24.82 -4.31
CA ALA A 36 -2.70 -26.11 -3.63
C ALA A 36 -1.45 -26.97 -3.86
N ARG A 37 -0.97 -27.06 -5.12
CA ARG A 37 0.29 -27.76 -5.43
C ARG A 37 1.49 -27.13 -4.72
N ALA A 38 1.57 -25.79 -4.67
CA ALA A 38 2.62 -25.11 -3.93
C ALA A 38 2.55 -25.41 -2.43
N VAL A 39 1.38 -25.34 -1.80
CA VAL A 39 1.18 -25.71 -0.39
C VAL A 39 1.66 -27.14 -0.11
N GLN A 40 1.29 -28.11 -0.94
CA GLN A 40 1.73 -29.50 -0.75
C GLN A 40 3.26 -29.65 -0.80
N ARG A 41 3.95 -28.87 -1.66
CA ARG A 41 5.42 -28.89 -1.72
C ARG A 41 6.08 -28.18 -0.54
N LEU A 42 5.46 -27.10 -0.05
CA LEU A 42 6.07 -26.18 0.89
C LEU A 42 5.75 -26.51 2.35
N ARG A 43 4.70 -27.28 2.65
CA ARG A 43 4.19 -27.48 4.02
C ARG A 43 5.17 -28.08 5.04
N GLU A 44 6.18 -28.81 4.57
CA GLU A 44 7.20 -29.43 5.42
C GLU A 44 8.43 -28.52 5.63
N LEU A 45 8.45 -27.35 5.00
CA LEU A 45 9.53 -26.38 5.16
C LEU A 45 9.42 -25.64 6.49
N THR A 46 10.58 -25.27 7.04
CA THR A 46 10.63 -24.40 8.22
C THR A 46 10.15 -23.00 7.89
N PRO A 47 9.71 -22.19 8.88
CA PRO A 47 9.33 -20.80 8.66
C PRO A 47 10.42 -19.98 7.93
N GLN A 48 11.70 -20.19 8.24
CA GLN A 48 12.80 -19.50 7.56
C GLN A 48 12.87 -19.87 6.06
N LYS A 49 12.67 -21.14 5.71
CA LYS A 49 12.63 -21.58 4.31
C LYS A 49 11.39 -21.10 3.56
N LEU A 50 10.25 -20.96 4.25
CA LEU A 50 9.06 -20.33 3.68
C LEU A 50 9.29 -18.85 3.39
N VAL A 51 10.00 -18.13 4.27
CA VAL A 51 10.41 -16.73 4.02
C VAL A 51 11.29 -16.63 2.78
N GLU A 52 12.28 -17.52 2.62
CA GLU A 52 13.13 -17.54 1.40
C GLU A 52 12.30 -17.70 0.12
N VAL A 53 11.26 -18.53 0.14
CA VAL A 53 10.35 -18.70 -1.01
C VAL A 53 9.49 -17.47 -1.23
N LEU A 54 8.90 -16.91 -0.16
CA LEU A 54 8.05 -15.72 -0.22
C LEU A 54 8.80 -14.50 -0.76
N GLU A 55 10.06 -14.30 -0.37
CA GLU A 55 10.87 -13.16 -0.79
C GLU A 55 11.66 -13.41 -2.09
N SER A 56 11.47 -14.58 -2.73
CA SER A 56 12.16 -14.91 -3.97
C SER A 56 11.55 -14.19 -5.19
N PRO A 57 12.31 -13.33 -5.90
CA PRO A 57 11.83 -12.67 -7.11
C PRO A 57 11.58 -13.66 -8.26
N THR A 58 12.22 -14.85 -8.23
CA THR A 58 12.08 -15.87 -9.27
C THR A 58 11.00 -16.91 -8.99
N ALA A 59 10.51 -17.00 -7.75
CA ALA A 59 9.40 -17.89 -7.41
C ALA A 59 8.10 -17.43 -8.10
N ALA A 60 7.22 -18.36 -8.45
CA ALA A 60 5.92 -17.98 -9.00
C ALA A 60 5.05 -17.32 -7.92
N ILE A 61 4.14 -16.40 -8.30
CA ILE A 61 3.25 -15.73 -7.34
C ILE A 61 2.42 -16.73 -6.51
N ALA A 62 2.01 -17.87 -7.10
CA ALA A 62 1.32 -18.92 -6.37
C ALA A 62 2.18 -19.59 -5.29
N GLU A 63 3.49 -19.70 -5.51
CA GLU A 63 4.43 -20.23 -4.52
C GLU A 63 4.68 -19.23 -3.41
N ARG A 64 4.91 -17.96 -3.76
CA ARG A 64 5.03 -16.86 -2.78
C ARG A 64 3.79 -16.76 -1.91
N TYR A 65 2.61 -16.75 -2.51
CA TYR A 65 1.33 -16.67 -1.78
C TYR A 65 1.10 -17.90 -0.88
N ALA A 66 1.41 -19.12 -1.36
CA ALA A 66 1.33 -20.34 -0.56
C ALA A 66 2.29 -20.31 0.63
N ALA A 67 3.53 -19.87 0.42
CA ALA A 67 4.52 -19.72 1.49
C ALA A 67 4.05 -18.72 2.56
N GLY A 68 3.54 -17.56 2.14
CA GLY A 68 2.97 -16.57 3.05
C GLY A 68 1.74 -17.07 3.81
N THR A 69 0.88 -17.86 3.17
CA THR A 69 -0.28 -18.49 3.85
C THR A 69 0.17 -19.49 4.91
N LEU A 70 1.18 -20.32 4.62
CA LEU A 70 1.75 -21.25 5.60
C LEU A 70 2.40 -20.49 6.77
N LEU A 71 3.10 -19.39 6.49
CA LEU A 71 3.67 -18.49 7.51
C LEU A 71 2.59 -17.85 8.38
N ALA A 72 1.46 -17.42 7.82
CA ALA A 72 0.36 -16.84 8.59
C ALA A 72 -0.16 -17.82 9.67
N LEU A 73 -0.23 -19.11 9.33
CA LEU A 73 -0.71 -20.16 10.22
C LEU A 73 0.35 -20.64 11.22
N ALA A 74 1.61 -20.73 10.78
CA ALA A 74 2.72 -21.27 11.58
C ALA A 74 3.45 -20.22 12.44
N GLY A 75 3.26 -18.93 12.13
CA GLY A 75 4.03 -17.81 12.67
C GLY A 75 5.06 -17.32 11.65
N ASP A 76 4.89 -16.07 11.19
CA ASP A 76 5.83 -15.40 10.30
C ASP A 76 6.96 -14.78 11.12
N PRO A 77 8.22 -15.27 11.03
CA PRO A 77 9.31 -14.81 11.88
C PRO A 77 9.77 -13.38 11.56
N ARG A 78 9.22 -12.76 10.50
CA ARG A 78 9.49 -11.36 10.13
C ARG A 78 8.58 -10.38 10.87
N ILE A 79 7.56 -10.87 11.56
CA ILE A 79 6.54 -10.05 12.22
C ILE A 79 6.73 -10.15 13.74
N ASP A 80 7.20 -9.06 14.33
CA ASP A 80 7.22 -8.85 15.77
C ASP A 80 6.35 -7.62 16.11
N PRO A 81 5.20 -7.80 16.80
CA PRO A 81 4.31 -6.71 17.19
C PRO A 81 4.94 -5.60 18.03
N PHE A 82 6.10 -5.83 18.64
CA PHE A 82 6.80 -4.87 19.49
C PHE A 82 8.14 -4.40 18.92
N ASP A 83 8.63 -5.04 17.85
CA ASP A 83 9.87 -4.67 17.16
C ASP A 83 9.72 -4.79 15.64
N PRO A 84 8.89 -3.93 15.01
CA PRO A 84 8.70 -3.96 13.57
C PRO A 84 10.02 -3.72 12.86
N VAL A 85 10.26 -4.45 11.76
CA VAL A 85 11.47 -4.29 10.94
C VAL A 85 11.48 -2.90 10.31
N MET A 86 12.42 -2.08 10.72
CA MET A 86 12.59 -0.71 10.22
C MET A 86 13.74 -0.64 9.22
N VAL A 87 13.56 0.19 8.18
CA VAL A 87 14.57 0.53 7.17
C VAL A 87 15.06 1.94 7.44
N ASP A 88 16.37 2.13 7.53
CA ASP A 88 17.00 3.45 7.62
C ASP A 88 16.93 4.16 6.26
N VAL A 89 16.44 5.40 6.28
CA VAL A 89 16.36 6.27 5.11
C VAL A 89 17.19 7.54 5.41
N PRO A 90 18.30 7.77 4.68
CA PRO A 90 19.16 8.92 4.90
C PRO A 90 18.45 10.21 4.50
N GLY A 91 18.49 11.20 5.40
CA GLY A 91 17.96 12.52 5.17
C GLY A 91 18.78 13.29 4.15
N GLU A 92 18.11 13.81 3.13
CA GLU A 92 18.73 14.60 2.07
C GLU A 92 17.86 15.79 1.68
N VAL A 93 18.43 16.69 0.87
CA VAL A 93 17.62 17.65 0.11
C VAL A 93 17.17 16.95 -1.16
N VAL A 94 15.87 16.71 -1.27
CA VAL A 94 15.28 15.94 -2.36
C VAL A 94 14.21 16.77 -3.05
N ARG A 95 14.02 16.49 -4.34
CA ARG A 95 12.94 17.06 -5.13
C ARG A 95 11.81 16.06 -5.25
N LEU A 96 10.64 16.44 -4.74
CA LEU A 96 9.45 15.61 -4.71
C LEU A 96 8.34 16.23 -5.57
N GLY A 97 7.27 15.48 -5.79
CA GLY A 97 6.16 15.89 -6.65
C GLY A 97 6.42 15.62 -8.14
N LEU A 98 5.40 15.89 -8.93
CA LEU A 98 5.38 15.75 -10.39
C LEU A 98 5.64 17.11 -11.02
N SER A 99 6.50 17.14 -12.03
CA SER A 99 6.69 18.37 -12.81
C SER A 99 5.42 18.73 -13.57
N THR A 100 5.05 20.00 -13.59
CA THR A 100 3.84 20.47 -14.30
C THR A 100 3.89 20.13 -15.79
N GLU A 101 5.08 20.01 -16.38
CA GLU A 101 5.29 19.62 -17.77
C GLU A 101 4.89 18.16 -18.05
N GLU A 102 4.93 17.29 -17.04
CA GLU A 102 4.59 15.87 -17.18
C GLU A 102 3.12 15.56 -16.89
N LEU A 103 2.37 16.53 -16.36
CA LEU A 103 0.98 16.36 -15.93
C LEU A 103 0.11 15.74 -17.02
N GLU A 104 0.07 16.35 -18.20
CA GLU A 104 -0.76 15.87 -19.31
C GLU A 104 -0.33 14.50 -19.83
N ARG A 105 0.98 14.20 -19.77
CA ARG A 105 1.53 12.89 -20.14
C ARG A 105 1.02 11.79 -19.20
N VAL A 106 0.96 12.06 -17.90
CA VAL A 106 0.45 11.11 -16.90
C VAL A 106 -1.06 10.93 -17.03
N VAL A 107 -1.81 12.02 -17.24
CA VAL A 107 -3.26 11.98 -17.48
C VAL A 107 -3.58 11.13 -18.71
N GLU A 108 -2.91 11.36 -19.83
CA GLU A 108 -3.17 10.60 -21.06
C GLU A 108 -2.85 9.11 -20.90
N ARG A 109 -1.74 8.79 -20.20
CA ARG A 109 -1.36 7.39 -19.93
C ARG A 109 -2.45 6.62 -19.21
N TRP A 110 -3.13 7.24 -18.24
CA TRP A 110 -4.10 6.58 -17.37
C TRP A 110 -5.57 6.96 -17.67
N ARG A 111 -5.82 7.78 -18.69
CA ARG A 111 -7.16 8.10 -19.20
C ARG A 111 -8.03 6.85 -19.44
N PRO A 112 -7.51 5.73 -19.98
CA PRO A 112 -8.34 4.53 -20.19
C PRO A 112 -8.96 3.97 -18.91
N VAL A 113 -8.33 4.14 -17.76
CA VAL A 113 -8.88 3.70 -16.46
C VAL A 113 -9.57 4.84 -15.70
N GLY A 114 -10.00 5.88 -16.42
CA GLY A 114 -10.83 6.94 -15.89
C GLY A 114 -10.09 8.01 -15.08
N VAL A 115 -8.76 8.08 -15.16
CA VAL A 115 -8.00 9.18 -14.55
C VAL A 115 -8.36 10.51 -15.23
N ILE A 116 -8.68 11.49 -14.41
CA ILE A 116 -8.95 12.88 -14.81
C ILE A 116 -7.79 13.80 -14.39
N ARG A 117 -7.77 15.01 -14.95
CA ARG A 117 -6.65 15.94 -14.82
C ARG A 117 -6.45 16.41 -13.38
N GLU A 118 -7.54 16.75 -12.70
CA GLU A 118 -7.56 17.26 -11.32
C GLU A 118 -6.89 16.30 -10.35
N TRP A 119 -7.03 14.99 -10.57
CA TRP A 119 -6.42 13.98 -9.73
C TRP A 119 -4.90 13.98 -9.76
N ILE A 120 -4.33 14.29 -10.93
CA ILE A 120 -2.88 14.35 -11.16
C ILE A 120 -2.33 15.73 -10.83
N GLU A 121 -3.11 16.79 -11.03
CA GLU A 121 -2.72 18.16 -10.71
C GLU A 121 -2.30 18.35 -9.25
N LYS A 122 -2.91 17.59 -8.33
CA LYS A 122 -2.56 17.57 -6.89
C LYS A 122 -1.12 17.14 -6.59
N GLU A 123 -0.48 16.48 -7.56
CA GLU A 123 0.89 15.99 -7.46
C GLU A 123 1.90 17.06 -7.89
N THR A 124 1.43 18.22 -8.35
CA THR A 124 2.25 19.32 -8.89
C THR A 124 2.20 20.56 -7.99
N PRO A 125 3.19 21.48 -8.11
CA PRO A 125 4.44 21.33 -8.84
C PRO A 125 5.43 20.43 -8.10
N GLU A 126 6.54 20.13 -8.76
CA GLU A 126 7.72 19.63 -8.07
C GLU A 126 8.25 20.68 -7.07
N TYR A 127 8.79 20.22 -5.94
CA TYR A 127 9.29 21.11 -4.89
C TYR A 127 10.50 20.48 -4.18
N ASP A 128 11.43 21.32 -3.75
CA ASP A 128 12.57 20.88 -2.95
C ASP A 128 12.19 20.86 -1.46
N ILE A 129 12.58 19.79 -0.76
CA ILE A 129 12.41 19.65 0.69
C ILE A 129 13.66 19.03 1.30
N ARG A 130 14.00 19.45 2.52
CA ARG A 130 15.05 18.81 3.32
C ARG A 130 14.41 17.85 4.31
N LEU A 131 14.73 16.57 4.17
CA LEU A 131 14.33 15.53 5.11
C LEU A 131 15.48 15.26 6.08
N ALA A 132 15.14 14.98 7.35
CA ALA A 132 16.10 14.44 8.31
C ALA A 132 16.22 12.93 8.12
N ASP A 133 17.25 12.32 8.72
CA ASP A 133 17.31 10.86 8.82
C ASP A 133 16.05 10.35 9.51
N PHE A 134 15.45 9.30 8.96
CA PHE A 134 14.31 8.64 9.56
C PHE A 134 14.36 7.15 9.28
N ARG A 135 13.55 6.42 10.03
CA ARG A 135 13.28 5.01 9.79
C ARG A 135 11.85 4.82 9.35
N ILE A 136 11.61 3.90 8.43
CA ILE A 136 10.27 3.53 7.97
C ILE A 136 10.10 2.01 8.03
N ALA A 137 8.93 1.54 8.45
CA ALA A 137 8.66 0.12 8.52
C ALA A 137 8.78 -0.50 7.13
N ARG A 138 9.49 -1.63 7.05
CA ARG A 138 9.69 -2.38 5.80
C ARG A 138 8.36 -2.78 5.16
N PHE A 139 7.37 -3.13 5.98
CA PHE A 139 6.04 -3.57 5.58
C PHE A 139 4.96 -2.63 6.13
N PRO A 140 3.76 -2.60 5.53
CA PRO A 140 2.57 -2.06 6.20
C PRO A 140 2.24 -2.89 7.45
N VAL A 141 1.57 -2.25 8.42
CA VAL A 141 1.15 -2.94 9.65
C VAL A 141 0.22 -4.10 9.30
N THR A 142 0.48 -5.27 9.87
CA THR A 142 -0.21 -6.52 9.58
C THR A 142 -1.41 -6.77 10.50
N ASN A 143 -2.28 -7.70 10.10
CA ASN A 143 -3.40 -8.11 10.93
C ASN A 143 -2.94 -8.66 12.29
N HIS A 144 -1.82 -9.39 12.33
CA HIS A 144 -1.27 -9.92 13.57
C HIS A 144 -0.85 -8.81 14.54
N GLU A 145 -0.10 -7.83 14.04
CA GLU A 145 0.35 -6.68 14.82
C GLU A 145 -0.84 -5.85 15.31
N TYR A 146 -1.82 -5.58 14.44
CA TYR A 146 -3.03 -4.83 14.81
C TYR A 146 -3.89 -5.59 15.82
N ARG A 147 -3.95 -6.93 15.76
CA ARG A 147 -4.66 -7.76 16.74
C ARG A 147 -4.08 -7.60 18.14
N VAL A 148 -2.75 -7.54 18.26
CA VAL A 148 -2.10 -7.33 19.57
C VAL A 148 -2.47 -5.96 20.12
N PHE A 149 -2.40 -4.91 19.29
CA PHE A 149 -2.88 -3.58 19.65
C PHE A 149 -4.35 -3.60 20.11
N ALA A 150 -5.24 -4.21 19.33
CA ALA A 150 -6.66 -4.22 19.64
C ALA A 150 -6.98 -4.96 20.95
N ALA A 151 -6.29 -6.07 21.21
CA ALA A 151 -6.44 -6.85 22.43
C ALA A 151 -5.91 -6.11 23.68
N GLU A 152 -4.78 -5.38 23.57
CA GLU A 152 -4.19 -4.66 24.70
C GLU A 152 -4.86 -3.31 24.97
N SER A 153 -5.26 -2.58 23.93
CA SER A 153 -5.81 -1.22 24.06
C SER A 153 -7.33 -1.19 24.26
N GLY A 154 -8.05 -2.26 23.88
CA GLY A 154 -9.50 -2.27 23.86
C GLY A 154 -10.11 -1.31 22.83
N THR A 155 -9.35 -0.94 21.79
CA THR A 155 -9.82 -0.03 20.73
C THR A 155 -11.16 -0.46 20.13
N PRO A 156 -12.08 0.48 19.86
CA PRO A 156 -13.33 0.18 19.17
C PRO A 156 -13.14 0.04 17.65
N TRP A 157 -11.98 0.43 17.10
CA TRP A 157 -11.72 0.45 15.67
C TRP A 157 -11.32 -0.93 15.14
N LEU A 158 -12.24 -1.88 15.17
CA LEU A 158 -12.03 -3.17 14.52
C LEU A 158 -12.13 -3.02 13.00
N PRO A 159 -11.18 -3.58 12.22
CA PRO A 159 -11.23 -3.57 10.76
C PRO A 159 -12.54 -4.19 10.25
N THR A 160 -13.24 -3.54 9.31
CA THR A 160 -14.43 -4.15 8.69
C THR A 160 -14.08 -5.30 7.74
N SER A 161 -12.82 -5.40 7.31
CA SER A 161 -12.25 -6.58 6.66
C SER A 161 -12.17 -7.80 7.58
N TRP A 162 -12.23 -7.61 8.90
CA TRP A 162 -12.39 -8.70 9.85
C TRP A 162 -13.88 -9.00 9.97
N THR A 163 -14.32 -10.06 9.30
CA THR A 163 -15.75 -10.39 9.23
C THR A 163 -16.30 -10.58 10.66
N PHE A 164 -17.33 -9.81 11.01
CA PHE A 164 -17.90 -9.74 12.37
C PHE A 164 -16.89 -9.36 13.47
N GLY A 165 -15.83 -8.63 13.14
CA GLY A 165 -14.75 -8.30 14.07
C GLY A 165 -13.84 -9.48 14.45
N THR A 166 -13.93 -10.60 13.71
CA THR A 166 -13.15 -11.80 14.00
C THR A 166 -11.78 -11.74 13.34
N TYR A 167 -10.73 -11.95 14.14
CA TYR A 167 -9.35 -11.98 13.65
C TYR A 167 -9.14 -13.03 12.54
N PRO A 168 -8.68 -12.64 11.34
CA PRO A 168 -8.46 -13.55 10.22
C PRO A 168 -7.08 -14.22 10.34
N LEU A 169 -7.02 -15.36 11.05
CA LEU A 169 -5.77 -16.07 11.33
C LEU A 169 -4.99 -16.42 10.05
N GLU A 170 -5.67 -16.82 9.00
CA GLU A 170 -5.08 -17.16 7.70
C GLU A 170 -4.50 -15.95 6.94
N LEU A 171 -4.79 -14.73 7.41
CA LEU A 171 -4.27 -13.46 6.90
C LEU A 171 -3.42 -12.72 7.93
N ALA A 172 -2.90 -13.42 8.94
CA ALA A 172 -2.11 -12.84 10.02
C ALA A 172 -0.99 -11.92 9.53
N ASN A 173 -0.27 -12.31 8.46
CA ASN A 173 0.83 -11.56 7.84
C ASN A 173 0.42 -10.75 6.60
N HIS A 174 -0.88 -10.55 6.37
CA HIS A 174 -1.36 -9.58 5.39
C HIS A 174 -1.49 -8.21 6.08
N PRO A 175 -1.42 -7.10 5.34
CA PRO A 175 -1.67 -5.79 5.91
C PRO A 175 -3.08 -5.70 6.50
N VAL A 176 -3.19 -5.03 7.64
CA VAL A 176 -4.48 -4.57 8.16
C VAL A 176 -4.99 -3.45 7.26
N TRP A 177 -6.28 -3.48 6.96
CA TRP A 177 -6.92 -2.45 6.14
C TRP A 177 -8.37 -2.24 6.59
N THR A 178 -9.10 -1.30 6.01
CA THR A 178 -10.43 -0.82 6.47
C THR A 178 -10.45 -0.15 7.84
N VAL A 179 -9.31 0.42 8.24
CA VAL A 179 -9.21 1.21 9.49
C VAL A 179 -9.36 2.71 9.19
N PRO A 180 -9.90 3.51 10.13
CA PRO A 180 -9.85 4.96 10.03
C PRO A 180 -8.44 5.50 10.37
N ALA A 181 -8.13 6.73 9.98
CA ALA A 181 -6.80 7.32 10.21
C ALA A 181 -6.48 7.43 11.72
N GLU A 182 -7.49 7.73 12.54
CA GLU A 182 -7.39 7.83 13.99
C GLU A 182 -6.93 6.52 14.64
N ALA A 183 -7.29 5.37 14.05
CA ALA A 183 -6.82 4.07 14.52
C ALA A 183 -5.33 3.86 14.21
N ALA A 184 -4.85 4.38 13.10
CA ALA A 184 -3.43 4.34 12.73
C ALA A 184 -2.59 5.22 13.67
N ASP A 185 -3.07 6.43 13.98
CA ASP A 185 -2.46 7.33 14.97
C ASP A 185 -2.43 6.69 16.37
N ALA A 186 -3.56 6.10 16.80
CA ALA A 186 -3.66 5.42 18.08
C ALA A 186 -2.76 4.19 18.18
N TYR A 187 -2.61 3.42 17.10
CA TYR A 187 -1.68 2.30 17.03
C TYR A 187 -0.23 2.76 17.22
N ALA A 188 0.19 3.82 16.50
CA ALA A 188 1.54 4.35 16.62
C ALA A 188 1.84 4.89 18.03
N ALA A 189 0.86 5.59 18.64
CA ALA A 189 0.96 6.08 20.01
C ALA A 189 1.04 4.94 21.04
N TRP A 190 0.21 3.91 20.90
CA TRP A 190 0.23 2.71 21.74
C TRP A 190 1.59 2.01 21.65
N LEU A 191 2.08 1.76 20.43
CA LEU A 191 3.35 1.05 20.25
C LEU A 191 4.52 1.86 20.83
N SER A 192 4.49 3.19 20.67
CA SER A 192 5.49 4.08 21.28
C SER A 192 5.51 3.96 22.80
N ALA A 193 4.34 4.05 23.44
CA ALA A 193 4.22 3.89 24.89
C ALA A 193 4.66 2.49 25.36
N ARG A 194 4.36 1.46 24.56
CA ARG A 194 4.61 0.05 24.89
C ARG A 194 6.08 -0.34 24.82
N THR A 195 6.85 0.29 23.93
CA THR A 195 8.24 -0.06 23.60
C THR A 195 9.26 0.98 24.07
N GLY A 196 8.82 2.21 24.35
CA GLY A 196 9.69 3.35 24.62
C GLY A 196 10.31 3.99 23.37
N ARG A 197 10.02 3.46 22.18
CA ARG A 197 10.41 4.01 20.88
C ARG A 197 9.44 5.10 20.44
N ARG A 198 9.80 5.91 19.43
CA ARG A 198 8.99 7.04 18.95
C ARG A 198 8.38 6.74 17.59
N PHE A 199 7.38 5.87 17.58
CA PHE A 199 6.63 5.54 16.37
C PHE A 199 5.58 6.60 16.04
N ARG A 200 5.39 6.82 14.74
CA ARG A 200 4.40 7.74 14.15
C ARG A 200 4.03 7.25 12.76
N LEU A 201 3.06 7.89 12.10
CA LEU A 201 2.91 7.75 10.66
C LEU A 201 4.06 8.50 9.94
N PRO A 202 4.49 8.03 8.75
CA PRO A 202 5.39 8.81 7.91
C PRO A 202 4.71 10.10 7.50
N THR A 203 5.48 11.18 7.33
CA THR A 203 4.95 12.33 6.58
C THR A 203 4.75 11.93 5.12
N GLU A 204 3.94 12.70 4.41
CA GLU A 204 3.71 12.50 2.99
C GLU A 204 5.03 12.51 2.20
N ALA A 205 5.92 13.45 2.52
CA ALA A 205 7.22 13.60 1.88
C ALA A 205 8.17 12.42 2.19
N GLU A 206 8.19 11.97 3.45
CA GLU A 206 8.96 10.78 3.86
C GLU A 206 8.49 9.53 3.13
N TRP A 207 7.18 9.35 2.98
CA TRP A 207 6.61 8.21 2.27
C TRP A 207 7.02 8.21 0.79
N GLU A 208 6.87 9.36 0.11
CA GLU A 208 7.25 9.47 -1.31
C GLU A 208 8.74 9.23 -1.52
N TYR A 209 9.58 9.81 -0.66
CA TYR A 209 11.02 9.61 -0.73
C TYR A 209 11.39 8.15 -0.46
N ALA A 210 10.79 7.51 0.56
CA ALA A 210 11.01 6.09 0.84
C ALA A 210 10.58 5.17 -0.34
N ALA A 211 9.54 5.57 -1.08
CA ALA A 211 9.05 4.84 -2.25
C ALA A 211 9.96 5.03 -3.47
N GLY A 212 10.33 6.28 -3.76
CA GLY A 212 10.97 6.68 -5.01
C GLY A 212 12.50 6.84 -4.94
N GLY A 213 13.10 6.93 -3.75
CA GLY A 213 14.55 7.15 -3.61
C GLY A 213 15.03 8.56 -4.00
N GLY A 214 14.14 9.49 -4.33
CA GLY A 214 14.48 10.89 -4.64
C GLY A 214 15.08 11.14 -6.03
N ASP A 215 15.18 10.12 -6.89
CA ASP A 215 15.74 10.24 -8.25
C ASP A 215 14.69 10.49 -9.35
N GLY A 216 13.44 10.73 -8.94
CA GLY A 216 12.35 11.06 -9.85
C GLY A 216 11.69 9.87 -10.55
N ARG A 217 11.96 8.61 -10.16
CA ARG A 217 11.22 7.45 -10.69
C ARG A 217 9.72 7.53 -10.46
N GLU A 218 8.95 6.94 -11.36
CA GLU A 218 7.47 6.93 -11.30
C GLU A 218 6.95 5.86 -10.32
N TYR A 219 7.61 4.71 -10.29
CA TYR A 219 7.31 3.56 -9.45
C TYR A 219 8.55 3.20 -8.63
N PRO A 220 8.42 2.46 -7.52
CA PRO A 220 9.57 2.07 -6.70
C PRO A 220 10.68 1.39 -7.50
N TRP A 221 10.30 0.65 -8.55
CA TRP A 221 11.21 -0.08 -9.43
C TRP A 221 11.66 0.66 -10.70
N GLY A 222 11.11 1.84 -11.03
CA GLY A 222 11.53 2.58 -12.22
C GLY A 222 10.44 3.43 -12.87
N ALA A 223 10.59 3.71 -14.16
CA ALA A 223 9.76 4.68 -14.88
C ALA A 223 8.44 4.11 -15.46
N THR A 224 8.36 2.79 -15.63
CA THR A 224 7.24 2.11 -16.31
C THR A 224 6.54 1.15 -15.37
N PHE A 225 5.22 1.12 -15.46
CA PHE A 225 4.41 0.20 -14.67
C PHE A 225 4.67 -1.24 -15.13
N GLU A 226 4.98 -2.11 -14.16
CA GLU A 226 5.19 -3.54 -14.38
C GLU A 226 4.25 -4.31 -13.46
N THR A 227 3.32 -5.05 -14.05
CA THR A 227 2.16 -5.62 -13.35
C THR A 227 2.54 -6.66 -12.29
N ASP A 228 3.66 -7.36 -12.45
CA ASP A 228 4.13 -8.43 -11.57
C ASP A 228 4.99 -7.91 -10.40
N ARG A 229 5.15 -6.58 -10.27
CA ARG A 229 5.91 -5.93 -9.19
C ARG A 229 5.05 -5.32 -8.10
N ALA A 230 3.73 -5.34 -8.23
CA ALA A 230 2.82 -4.81 -7.22
C ALA A 230 1.51 -5.60 -7.16
N ASN A 231 0.88 -5.60 -5.98
CA ASN A 231 -0.48 -6.11 -5.83
C ASN A 231 -1.49 -5.02 -6.20
N THR A 232 -1.76 -4.87 -7.50
CA THR A 232 -2.79 -3.98 -8.04
C THR A 232 -3.92 -4.78 -8.70
N VAL A 233 -4.96 -4.09 -9.14
CA VAL A 233 -6.08 -4.70 -9.87
C VAL A 233 -5.68 -5.24 -11.26
N GLU A 234 -4.46 -5.09 -11.75
CA GLU A 234 -4.03 -5.70 -13.01
C GLU A 234 -3.53 -7.14 -12.85
N HIS A 235 -2.90 -7.48 -11.73
CA HIS A 235 -2.21 -8.76 -11.54
C HIS A 235 -2.56 -9.48 -10.23
N GLY A 236 -2.81 -8.72 -9.17
CA GLY A 236 -2.96 -9.23 -7.82
C GLY A 236 -4.11 -10.22 -7.62
N PRO A 237 -4.19 -10.94 -6.49
CA PRO A 237 -5.20 -11.94 -6.20
C PRO A 237 -6.61 -11.35 -5.96
N LEU A 238 -6.84 -10.06 -6.27
CA LEU A 238 -8.06 -9.31 -5.97
C LEU A 238 -8.40 -9.27 -4.47
N ARG A 239 -7.36 -9.35 -3.65
CA ARG A 239 -7.34 -9.24 -2.20
C ARG A 239 -5.94 -8.82 -1.76
N THR A 240 -5.75 -8.53 -0.47
CA THR A 240 -4.40 -8.32 0.07
C THR A 240 -3.54 -9.58 -0.12
N SER A 241 -2.23 -9.38 -0.20
CA SER A 241 -1.23 -10.45 -0.21
C SER A 241 -0.44 -10.43 1.10
N PRO A 242 0.24 -11.53 1.47
CA PRO A 242 1.24 -11.52 2.53
C PRO A 242 2.25 -10.41 2.26
N VAL A 243 2.70 -9.71 3.30
CA VAL A 243 3.66 -8.60 3.14
C VAL A 243 4.97 -9.09 2.54
N GLY A 244 5.49 -8.34 1.57
CA GLY A 244 6.70 -8.67 0.80
C GLY A 244 6.50 -9.72 -0.29
N ALA A 245 5.27 -10.07 -0.67
CA ALA A 245 4.99 -11.05 -1.74
C ALA A 245 5.36 -10.57 -3.16
N PHE A 246 5.78 -9.30 -3.30
CA PHE A 246 6.21 -8.69 -4.57
C PHE A 246 7.64 -8.15 -4.45
N PRO A 247 8.65 -9.02 -4.22
CA PRO A 247 10.02 -8.59 -3.92
C PRO A 247 10.70 -7.82 -5.07
N ALA A 248 10.25 -8.00 -6.32
CA ALA A 248 10.75 -7.25 -7.48
C ALA A 248 10.25 -5.79 -7.52
N GLY A 249 9.28 -5.43 -6.69
CA GLY A 249 8.75 -4.07 -6.53
C GLY A 249 9.29 -3.31 -5.33
N ARG A 250 10.28 -3.87 -4.63
CA ARG A 250 10.92 -3.24 -3.48
C ARG A 250 11.52 -1.88 -3.85
N SER A 251 11.38 -0.90 -2.96
CA SER A 251 11.90 0.45 -3.15
C SER A 251 13.43 0.50 -3.11
N PRO A 252 14.07 1.60 -3.54
CA PRO A 252 15.53 1.78 -3.51
C PRO A 252 16.15 1.58 -2.13
N PHE A 253 15.41 1.94 -1.07
CA PHE A 253 15.87 1.79 0.31
C PHE A 253 15.59 0.40 0.89
N GLY A 254 14.91 -0.47 0.16
CA GLY A 254 14.57 -1.81 0.63
C GLY A 254 13.18 -1.92 1.26
N VAL A 255 12.31 -0.93 1.07
CA VAL A 255 10.95 -0.93 1.62
C VAL A 255 10.02 -1.71 0.68
N ASP A 256 9.30 -2.69 1.21
CA ASP A 256 8.39 -3.54 0.43
C ASP A 256 6.97 -2.94 0.41
N ASP A 257 6.21 -3.31 -0.63
CA ASP A 257 4.79 -2.95 -0.80
C ASP A 257 4.51 -1.43 -0.79
N MET A 258 5.46 -0.59 -1.20
CA MET A 258 5.22 0.85 -1.42
C MET A 258 4.32 1.13 -2.65
N ALA A 259 3.93 0.09 -3.38
CA ALA A 259 3.07 0.15 -4.54
C ALA A 259 2.09 -1.03 -4.49
N GLY A 260 0.79 -0.73 -4.40
CA GLY A 260 -0.28 -1.71 -4.28
C GLY A 260 -0.44 -2.28 -2.87
N ASN A 261 -1.10 -3.44 -2.79
CA ASN A 261 -1.56 -4.11 -1.57
C ASN A 261 -2.60 -3.26 -0.83
N VAL A 262 -2.23 -2.22 -0.10
CA VAL A 262 -3.16 -1.32 0.61
C VAL A 262 -2.74 0.13 0.43
N GLU A 263 -3.72 1.03 0.37
CA GLU A 263 -3.45 2.47 0.45
C GLU A 263 -3.03 2.79 1.89
N GLU A 264 -2.06 3.67 2.08
CA GLU A 264 -1.49 3.90 3.40
C GLU A 264 -1.67 5.33 3.85
N TYR A 265 -2.31 5.53 5.01
CA TYR A 265 -2.37 6.85 5.63
C TYR A 265 -0.97 7.35 5.98
N VAL A 266 -0.72 8.62 5.66
CA VAL A 266 0.44 9.38 6.13
C VAL A 266 0.00 10.36 7.22
N ALA A 267 0.93 11.08 7.85
CA ALA A 267 0.62 12.04 8.91
C ALA A 267 -0.10 13.30 8.40
N ASP A 268 0.06 13.64 7.12
CA ASP A 268 -0.36 14.90 6.56
C ASP A 268 -1.83 14.91 6.12
N GLU A 269 -2.55 15.97 6.49
CA GLU A 269 -3.80 16.35 5.83
C GLU A 269 -3.51 16.92 4.45
N TYR A 270 -4.46 16.78 3.52
CA TYR A 270 -4.27 17.30 2.17
C TYR A 270 -4.07 18.82 2.15
N ALA A 271 -2.93 19.22 1.61
CA ALA A 271 -2.56 20.59 1.31
C ALA A 271 -1.84 20.67 -0.05
N PRO A 272 -1.89 21.81 -0.75
CA PRO A 272 -1.12 21.99 -1.97
C PRO A 272 0.38 21.95 -1.67
N TYR A 273 1.16 21.44 -2.61
CA TYR A 273 2.61 21.50 -2.51
C TYR A 273 3.12 22.95 -2.53
N PRO A 274 4.32 23.23 -2.00
CA PRO A 274 4.94 24.55 -2.08
C PRO A 274 4.93 25.08 -3.52
N GLY A 275 4.38 26.29 -3.71
CA GLY A 275 4.23 26.91 -5.04
C GLY A 275 3.03 26.40 -5.86
N GLY A 276 2.30 25.40 -5.37
CA GLY A 276 1.07 24.90 -5.97
C GLY A 276 -0.19 25.63 -5.50
N SER A 277 -1.32 25.26 -6.09
CA SER A 277 -2.65 25.75 -5.72
C SER A 277 -3.50 24.61 -5.17
N VAL A 278 -4.45 24.94 -4.28
CA VAL A 278 -5.42 23.96 -3.81
C VAL A 278 -6.20 23.44 -5.02
N VAL A 279 -6.15 22.13 -5.25
CA VAL A 279 -7.07 21.48 -6.17
C VAL A 279 -8.32 21.10 -5.38
N ASP A 280 -9.45 21.65 -5.80
CA ASP A 280 -10.76 21.21 -5.34
C ASP A 280 -11.19 20.02 -6.17
N ASP A 281 -10.83 18.81 -5.74
CA ASP A 281 -11.23 17.57 -6.38
C ASP A 281 -12.56 17.05 -5.81
N ASP A 282 -13.04 15.94 -6.35
CA ASP A 282 -14.29 15.32 -5.92
C ASP A 282 -14.23 14.82 -4.47
N LEU A 283 -13.12 14.24 -4.02
CA LEU A 283 -12.96 13.82 -2.63
C LEU A 283 -13.07 15.00 -1.67
N ARG A 284 -12.33 16.07 -1.93
CA ARG A 284 -12.35 17.27 -1.08
C ARG A 284 -13.71 17.94 -1.06
N ARG A 285 -14.43 17.97 -2.18
CA ARG A 285 -15.81 18.46 -2.21
C ARG A 285 -16.76 17.62 -1.36
N GLU A 286 -16.55 16.30 -1.35
CA GLU A 286 -17.37 15.38 -0.57
C GLU A 286 -17.07 15.46 0.93
N THR A 287 -15.79 15.56 1.31
CA THR A 287 -15.36 15.44 2.72
C THR A 287 -14.98 16.76 3.40
N GLY A 288 -14.80 17.84 2.63
CA GLY A 288 -14.31 19.15 3.10
C GLY A 288 -12.79 19.20 3.37
N GLY A 289 -12.11 18.07 3.29
CA GLY A 289 -10.71 17.85 3.64
C GLY A 289 -10.48 16.37 3.96
N TYR A 290 -9.24 15.88 3.84
CA TYR A 290 -8.97 14.47 4.06
C TYR A 290 -7.52 14.21 4.44
N ARG A 291 -7.32 13.15 5.22
CA ARG A 291 -6.00 12.57 5.50
C ARG A 291 -5.44 11.97 4.22
N VAL A 292 -4.22 12.36 3.85
CA VAL A 292 -3.58 11.84 2.64
C VAL A 292 -3.30 10.35 2.81
N ALA A 293 -3.46 9.62 1.73
CA ALA A 293 -2.99 8.26 1.57
C ALA A 293 -2.19 8.08 0.28
N ARG A 294 -1.29 7.11 0.31
CA ARG A 294 -0.30 6.83 -0.75
C ARG A 294 -0.30 5.35 -1.14
N GLY A 295 0.34 5.02 -2.27
CA GLY A 295 0.71 3.66 -2.65
C GLY A 295 -0.31 2.86 -3.47
N GLY A 296 -1.60 3.20 -3.43
CA GLY A 296 -2.63 2.43 -4.12
C GLY A 296 -2.85 1.05 -3.48
N SER A 297 -3.72 0.21 -4.06
CA SER A 297 -4.10 -1.06 -3.42
C SER A 297 -4.50 -2.15 -4.42
N PHE A 298 -4.80 -3.35 -3.92
CA PHE A 298 -5.23 -4.50 -4.74
C PHE A 298 -6.53 -4.26 -5.52
N THR A 299 -7.28 -3.20 -5.21
CA THR A 299 -8.50 -2.79 -5.90
C THR A 299 -8.29 -1.66 -6.91
N ARG A 300 -7.07 -1.13 -7.01
CA ARG A 300 -6.74 0.05 -7.83
C ARG A 300 -5.80 -0.30 -8.97
N PHE A 301 -5.87 0.49 -10.03
CA PHE A 301 -4.97 0.39 -11.17
C PHE A 301 -3.58 0.92 -10.81
N GLY A 302 -2.61 0.65 -11.67
CA GLY A 302 -1.24 1.10 -11.55
C GLY A 302 -1.06 2.62 -11.59
N ASP A 303 -2.11 3.40 -11.86
CA ASP A 303 -2.06 4.86 -11.69
C ASP A 303 -1.84 5.23 -10.22
N LEU A 304 -2.51 4.53 -9.30
CA LEU A 304 -2.46 4.79 -7.86
C LEU A 304 -1.20 4.23 -7.20
N ALA A 305 -0.52 3.31 -7.87
CA ALA A 305 0.73 2.69 -7.43
C ALA A 305 1.98 3.55 -7.71
N ARG A 306 1.82 4.75 -8.29
CA ARG A 306 2.93 5.67 -8.56
C ARG A 306 3.44 6.27 -7.25
N CYS A 307 4.74 6.46 -7.13
CA CYS A 307 5.39 7.04 -5.95
C CYS A 307 4.79 8.38 -5.54
N ARG A 308 4.35 9.19 -6.51
CA ARG A 308 3.83 10.55 -6.34
C ARG A 308 2.33 10.64 -6.15
N ARG A 309 1.60 9.54 -6.38
CA ARG A 309 0.13 9.59 -6.37
C ARG A 309 -0.35 9.91 -4.96
N ARG A 310 -1.23 10.91 -4.87
CA ARG A 310 -1.90 11.32 -3.62
C ARG A 310 -3.39 10.99 -3.68
N HIS A 311 -3.87 10.30 -2.66
CA HIS A 311 -5.26 9.91 -2.54
C HIS A 311 -5.78 10.15 -1.11
N GLY A 312 -7.03 9.78 -0.83
CA GLY A 312 -7.62 9.78 0.51
C GLY A 312 -8.84 8.85 0.57
N ARG A 313 -9.39 8.63 1.75
CA ARG A 313 -10.50 7.67 1.93
C ARG A 313 -11.84 8.25 1.46
N TYR A 314 -12.52 7.58 0.53
CA TYR A 314 -13.97 7.74 0.34
C TYR A 314 -14.75 6.71 1.17
N GLY A 315 -16.06 6.91 1.31
CA GLY A 315 -16.97 5.99 2.01
C GLY A 315 -17.26 4.64 1.32
N LYS A 316 -16.49 4.22 0.30
CA LYS A 316 -16.72 2.95 -0.42
C LYS A 316 -15.79 1.83 0.05
N ALA A 317 -16.26 0.58 -0.06
CA ALA A 317 -15.51 -0.62 0.36
C ALA A 317 -14.27 -0.89 -0.50
N ILE A 318 -14.25 -0.39 -1.75
CA ILE A 318 -13.11 -0.49 -2.67
C ILE A 318 -11.85 0.26 -2.17
N TYR A 319 -11.96 1.16 -1.18
CA TYR A 319 -10.81 1.88 -0.62
C TYR A 319 -10.12 1.06 0.47
N ALA A 320 -9.07 0.35 0.09
CA ALA A 320 -8.36 -0.55 0.98
C ALA A 320 -7.33 0.19 1.84
N MET A 321 -7.82 0.97 2.81
CA MET A 321 -7.00 1.86 3.66
C MET A 321 -6.35 1.12 4.82
N GLY A 322 -5.02 1.03 4.82
CA GLY A 322 -4.15 0.61 5.90
C GLY A 322 -3.15 1.72 6.26
N PHE A 323 -2.00 1.35 6.80
CA PHE A 323 -0.94 2.28 7.17
C PHE A 323 0.39 1.56 7.43
N ARG A 324 1.49 2.33 7.46
CA ARG A 324 2.79 1.88 7.93
C ARG A 324 3.37 2.85 8.95
N LEU A 325 4.36 2.39 9.70
CA LEU A 325 5.04 3.21 10.70
C LEU A 325 6.27 3.91 10.12
N ALA A 326 6.56 5.06 10.70
CA ALA A 326 7.87 5.69 10.68
C ALA A 326 8.35 5.94 12.11
N GLU A 327 9.64 6.17 12.24
CA GLU A 327 10.30 6.49 13.51
C GLU A 327 11.40 7.50 13.23
N THR A 328 11.47 8.55 14.05
CA THR A 328 12.60 9.47 14.03
C THR A 328 13.66 8.96 15.02
N PRO A 329 14.89 8.63 14.57
CA PRO A 329 15.96 8.13 15.42
C PRO A 329 16.33 9.03 16.60
#